data_AF-A0ABD1UPU6-F1
#
_entry.id   AF-A0ABD1UPU6-F1
#
_cell.length_a   1.000
_cell.length_b   1.000
_cell.length_c   1.000
_cell.angle_alpha   90.00
_cell.angle_beta   90.00
_cell.angle_gamma   90.00
#
_symmetry.space_group_name_H-M   'P 1'
#
loop_
_entity.id
_entity.type
_entity.pdbx_description
1 polymer ?
#
loop_
_entity_poly.entity_id
_entity_poly.type
_entity_poly.pdbx_seq_one_letter_code
_entity_poly.pdbx_strand_id
1 'polypeptide(L)'
;MLSHTASNLVDEGSLTNARSTFLLSEFQSLHIRVKEIDTSGDIGMSRNRNNSHEETQVVCDHNPVKAKRCEKRLKSRKEKTLFQSNRQCRACGTSGHDRITCPTL
;
A
#
# COMPACT_ATOMS: atom_id res chain seq x y z
N MET A 1 -7.85 12.01 20.02
CA MET A 1 -8.37 13.34 19.64
C MET A 1 -9.26 13.24 18.40
N LEU A 2 -8.76 12.78 17.25
CA LEU A 2 -9.58 12.61 16.03
C LEU A 2 -10.80 11.69 16.21
N SER A 3 -10.64 10.56 16.91
CA SER A 3 -11.74 9.62 17.17
C SER A 3 -12.88 10.26 17.97
N HIS A 4 -12.55 11.02 19.01
CA HIS A 4 -13.52 11.74 19.84
C HIS A 4 -14.24 12.83 19.02
N THR A 5 -13.50 13.60 18.21
CA THR A 5 -14.11 14.62 17.33
C THR A 5 -15.05 14.00 16.29
N ALA A 6 -14.66 12.85 15.70
CA ALA A 6 -15.51 12.14 14.73
C ALA A 6 -16.77 11.57 15.40
N SER A 7 -16.66 11.02 16.61
CA SER A 7 -17.82 10.51 17.36
C SER A 7 -18.83 11.63 17.65
N ASN A 8 -18.37 12.77 18.17
CA ASN A 8 -19.24 13.91 18.45
C ASN A 8 -19.95 14.41 17.17
N LEU A 9 -19.26 14.42 16.03
CA LEU A 9 -19.85 14.83 14.76
C LEU A 9 -20.92 13.85 14.26
N VAL A 10 -20.71 12.55 14.46
CA VAL A 10 -21.69 11.50 14.12
C VAL A 10 -22.91 11.61 15.03
N ASP A 11 -22.72 11.82 16.33
CA ASP A 11 -23.82 11.96 17.30
C ASP A 11 -24.70 13.18 16.97
N GLU A 12 -24.10 14.33 16.66
CA GLU A 12 -24.81 15.55 16.23
C GLU A 12 -25.53 15.40 14.87
N GLY A 13 -24.90 14.69 13.93
CA GLY A 13 -25.44 14.45 12.60
C GLY A 13 -26.53 13.39 12.55
N SER A 14 -26.55 12.46 13.51
CA SER A 14 -27.55 11.38 13.59
C SER A 14 -28.93 11.87 14.04
N LEU A 15 -29.04 13.12 14.51
CA LEU A 15 -30.30 13.70 14.96
C LEU A 15 -31.32 13.91 13.82
N THR A 16 -30.87 13.99 12.55
CA THR A 16 -31.77 14.12 11.39
C THR A 16 -31.30 13.30 10.19
N ASN A 17 -32.25 12.77 9.42
CA ASN A 17 -31.96 11.95 8.23
C ASN A 17 -31.22 12.74 7.13
N ALA A 18 -31.52 14.03 6.97
CA ALA A 18 -30.80 14.89 6.01
C ALA A 18 -29.32 15.08 6.37
N ARG A 19 -29.01 15.21 7.67
CA ARG A 19 -27.63 15.34 8.13
C ARG A 19 -26.88 14.02 8.09
N SER A 20 -27.52 12.92 8.46
CA SER A 20 -26.88 11.60 8.44
C SER A 20 -26.53 11.15 7.01
N THR A 21 -27.41 11.38 6.04
CA THR A 21 -27.16 11.10 4.62
C THR A 21 -26.05 11.99 4.03
N PHE A 22 -26.03 13.28 4.38
CA PHE A 22 -24.94 14.19 4.02
C PHE A 22 -23.59 13.70 4.57
N LEU A 23 -23.53 13.41 5.88
CA LEU A 23 -22.30 12.92 6.51
C LEU A 23 -21.83 11.60 5.90
N LEU A 24 -22.74 10.70 5.56
CA LEU A 24 -22.40 9.44 4.92
C LEU A 24 -21.71 9.66 3.55
N SER A 25 -22.25 10.57 2.72
CA SER A 25 -21.65 10.95 1.43
C SER A 25 -20.25 11.57 1.60
N GLU A 26 -20.11 12.47 2.57
CA GLU A 26 -18.82 13.11 2.87
C GLU A 26 -17.80 12.11 3.41
N PHE A 27 -18.19 11.20 4.31
CA PHE A 27 -17.30 10.16 4.80
C PHE A 27 -16.86 9.19 3.71
N GLN A 28 -17.73 8.85 2.76
CA GLN A 28 -17.35 8.06 1.59
C GLN A 28 -16.31 8.78 0.72
N SER A 29 -16.52 10.07 0.46
CA SER A 29 -15.59 10.91 -0.29
C SER A 29 -14.25 11.04 0.43
N LEU A 30 -14.28 11.25 1.76
CA LEU A 30 -13.09 11.30 2.61
C LEU A 30 -12.35 9.96 2.60
N HIS A 31 -13.07 8.84 2.68
CA HIS A 31 -12.49 7.51 2.65
C HIS A 31 -11.76 7.24 1.32
N ILE A 32 -12.33 7.67 0.19
CA ILE A 32 -11.64 7.62 -1.11
C ILE A 32 -10.37 8.46 -1.08
N ARG A 33 -10.44 9.71 -0.62
CA ARG A 33 -9.27 10.60 -0.54
C ARG A 33 -8.18 10.08 0.39
N VAL A 34 -8.54 9.50 1.54
CA VAL A 34 -7.58 8.87 2.46
C VAL A 34 -6.95 7.65 1.82
N LYS A 35 -7.75 6.81 1.15
CA LYS A 35 -7.25 5.67 0.38
C LYS A 35 -6.32 6.12 -0.75
N GLU A 36 -6.60 7.24 -1.41
CA GLU A 36 -5.74 7.84 -2.43
C GLU A 36 -4.39 8.28 -1.84
N ILE A 37 -4.40 8.88 -0.65
CA ILE A 37 -3.18 9.22 0.11
C ILE A 37 -2.38 7.94 0.42
N ASP A 38 -3.03 6.85 0.83
CA ASP A 38 -2.38 5.57 1.09
C ASP A 38 -1.85 4.88 -0.18
N THR A 39 -2.53 5.06 -1.33
CA THR A 39 -2.13 4.52 -2.63
C THR A 39 -1.16 5.41 -3.40
N SER A 40 -0.91 6.63 -2.92
CA SER A 40 0.22 7.45 -3.35
C SER A 40 1.60 6.87 -2.92
N GLY A 41 1.62 5.54 -2.67
CA GLY A 41 2.73 4.57 -2.83
C GLY A 41 2.97 3.79 -4.17
N ASP A 42 2.05 3.63 -5.14
CA ASP A 42 2.36 3.04 -6.48
C ASP A 42 1.67 3.78 -7.69
N ILE A 43 2.40 4.04 -8.79
CA ILE A 43 2.02 4.97 -9.89
C ILE A 43 0.96 4.39 -10.87
N GLY A 44 -0.06 5.19 -11.24
CA GLY A 44 -0.38 5.37 -12.68
C GLY A 44 -1.82 5.21 -13.21
N MET A 45 -2.47 6.37 -13.43
CA MET A 45 -3.31 6.76 -14.58
C MET A 45 -4.75 6.22 -14.77
N SER A 46 -5.72 7.13 -14.57
CA SER A 46 -6.69 7.46 -15.61
C SER A 46 -6.83 8.98 -15.73
N ARG A 47 -6.64 9.46 -16.96
CA ARG A 47 -6.59 10.87 -17.37
C ARG A 47 -7.98 11.51 -17.31
N ASN A 48 -8.06 12.72 -16.79
CA ASN A 48 -8.68 13.82 -17.52
C ASN A 48 -7.68 15.00 -17.54
N ARG A 49 -7.33 15.45 -18.74
CA ARG A 49 -6.42 16.58 -18.97
C ARG A 49 -7.22 17.85 -18.73
N ASN A 50 -6.74 18.72 -17.84
CA ASN A 50 -6.69 20.16 -18.04
C ASN A 50 -5.63 20.76 -17.09
N ASN A 51 -4.66 21.42 -17.72
CA ASN A 51 -3.73 22.44 -17.23
C ASN A 51 -2.72 22.19 -16.08
N SER A 52 -1.46 22.22 -16.55
CA SER A 52 -0.28 22.96 -16.07
C SER A 52 0.52 22.47 -14.86
N HIS A 53 1.73 22.03 -15.24
CA HIS A 53 3.03 22.26 -14.61
C HIS A 53 3.50 21.27 -13.53
N GLU A 54 4.40 20.39 -13.99
CA GLU A 54 5.62 19.89 -13.34
C GLU A 54 5.55 19.43 -11.88
N GLU A 55 5.70 18.12 -11.67
CA GLU A 55 6.91 17.52 -11.09
C GLU A 55 6.58 16.08 -10.63
N THR A 56 7.27 15.10 -11.21
CA THR A 56 7.02 13.68 -11.01
C THR A 56 7.47 13.27 -9.61
N GLN A 57 6.57 12.87 -8.71
CA GLN A 57 6.96 12.23 -7.45
C GLN A 57 6.56 10.75 -7.40
N VAL A 58 7.62 9.95 -7.21
CA VAL A 58 7.63 8.52 -7.01
C VAL A 58 6.90 8.19 -5.71
N VAL A 59 6.06 7.20 -5.85
CA VAL A 59 4.93 6.88 -4.99
C VAL A 59 5.61 5.93 -3.98
N CYS A 60 5.66 6.31 -2.70
CA CYS A 60 6.45 5.63 -1.66
C CYS A 60 5.62 4.59 -0.91
N ASP A 61 5.98 3.30 -1.08
CA ASP A 61 5.46 2.17 -0.32
C ASP A 61 5.44 2.42 1.19
N HIS A 62 4.35 1.98 1.84
CA HIS A 62 4.20 1.97 3.29
C HIS A 62 5.46 1.46 3.98
N ASN A 63 5.87 2.21 5.01
CA ASN A 63 7.07 1.88 5.75
C ASN A 63 7.00 0.42 6.23
N PRO A 64 8.03 -0.38 5.91
CA PRO A 64 8.21 -1.70 6.46
C PRO A 64 7.74 -1.91 7.90
N VAL A 65 6.89 -2.91 8.14
CA VAL A 65 6.80 -3.50 9.48
C VAL A 65 8.18 -4.07 9.81
N LYS A 66 8.93 -3.33 10.64
CA LYS A 66 10.26 -3.69 11.14
C LYS A 66 10.08 -4.50 12.43
N ALA A 67 10.77 -5.62 12.54
CA ALA A 67 10.95 -6.25 13.85
C ALA A 67 11.82 -5.33 14.73
N LYS A 68 11.51 -5.20 16.03
CA LYS A 68 12.33 -4.39 16.96
C LYS A 68 13.80 -4.83 16.84
N ARG A 69 14.71 -3.86 16.64
CA ARG A 69 16.16 -4.00 16.36
C ARG A 69 16.61 -4.45 14.95
N CYS A 70 15.72 -4.62 13.97
CA CYS A 70 16.14 -4.93 12.59
C CYS A 70 15.65 -3.85 11.63
N GLU A 71 16.57 -3.17 10.94
CA GLU A 71 16.24 -2.14 9.95
C GLU A 71 15.53 -2.70 8.71
N LYS A 72 15.66 -4.01 8.47
CA LYS A 72 15.12 -4.68 7.29
C LYS A 72 13.62 -4.93 7.43
N ARG A 73 12.89 -4.68 6.35
CA ARG A 73 11.46 -5.03 6.22
C ARG A 73 11.25 -6.53 6.26
N LEU A 74 10.15 -6.95 6.88
CA LEU A 74 9.60 -8.28 6.64
C LEU A 74 9.06 -8.39 5.20
N LYS A 75 9.70 -9.23 4.38
CA LYS A 75 9.23 -9.51 3.01
C LYS A 75 7.90 -10.25 3.03
N SER A 76 6.97 -9.85 2.15
CA SER A 76 5.69 -10.55 1.98
C SER A 76 5.90 -11.95 1.40
N ARG A 77 4.89 -12.84 1.49
CA ARG A 77 4.96 -14.18 0.90
C ARG A 77 5.22 -14.11 -0.61
N LYS A 78 4.51 -13.22 -1.30
CA LYS A 78 4.65 -12.95 -2.75
C LYS A 78 6.07 -12.46 -3.09
N GLU A 79 6.65 -11.60 -2.26
CA GLU A 79 8.00 -11.09 -2.45
C GLU A 79 9.06 -12.20 -2.26
N LYS A 80 8.92 -13.03 -1.22
CA LYS A 80 9.81 -14.17 -0.99
C LYS A 80 9.81 -15.15 -2.17
N THR A 81 8.63 -15.46 -2.72
CA THR A 81 8.51 -16.37 -3.86
C THR A 81 9.17 -15.83 -5.13
N LEU A 82 9.08 -14.52 -5.39
CA LEU A 82 9.74 -13.89 -6.54
C LEU A 82 11.28 -13.94 -6.44
N PHE A 83 11.83 -13.69 -5.24
CA PHE A 83 13.27 -13.80 -5.02
C PHE A 83 13.77 -15.25 -5.11
N GLN A 84 12.95 -16.22 -4.72
CA GLN A 84 13.27 -17.64 -4.84
C GLN A 84 13.22 -18.12 -6.29
N SER A 85 12.23 -17.69 -7.09
CA SER A 85 12.09 -18.12 -8.49
C SER A 85 13.23 -17.60 -9.38
N ASN A 86 13.76 -16.42 -9.08
CA ASN A 86 14.88 -15.82 -9.82
C ASN A 86 16.26 -16.31 -9.38
N ARG A 87 16.35 -17.12 -8.32
CA ARG A 87 17.62 -17.61 -7.82
C ARG A 87 18.13 -18.75 -8.71
N GLN A 88 19.20 -18.48 -9.43
CA GLN A 88 19.92 -19.47 -10.23
C GLN A 88 20.98 -20.18 -9.37
N CYS A 89 21.13 -21.48 -9.59
CA CYS A 89 22.21 -22.25 -9.01
C CYS A 89 23.55 -21.75 -9.56
N ARG A 90 24.53 -21.52 -8.67
CA ARG A 90 25.86 -21.06 -9.06
C ARG A 90 26.70 -22.12 -9.79
N ALA A 91 26.32 -23.40 -9.70
CA ALA A 91 27.03 -24.48 -10.37
C ALA A 91 26.50 -24.70 -11.79
N CYS A 92 25.17 -24.82 -11.96
CA CYS A 92 24.57 -25.21 -13.25
C CYS A 92 23.72 -24.12 -13.90
N GLY A 93 23.52 -22.96 -13.26
CA GLY A 93 22.75 -21.85 -13.81
C GLY A 93 21.23 -22.02 -13.82
N THR A 94 20.71 -23.22 -13.51
CA THR A 94 19.25 -23.47 -13.47
C THR A 94 18.65 -23.14 -12.11
N SER A 95 17.35 -22.85 -12.07
CA SER A 95 16.62 -22.51 -10.85
C SER A 95 15.99 -23.74 -10.18
N GLY A 96 15.49 -23.56 -8.95
CA GLY A 96 14.73 -24.58 -8.22
C GLY A 96 15.52 -25.41 -7.20
N HIS A 97 16.84 -25.21 -7.07
CA HIS A 97 17.67 -25.93 -6.10
C HIS A 97 18.84 -25.09 -5.58
N ASP A 98 19.44 -25.55 -4.48
CA ASP A 98 20.64 -24.97 -3.88
C ASP A 98 21.91 -25.56 -4.50
N ARG A 99 23.04 -24.83 -4.45
CA ARG A 99 24.34 -25.37 -4.88
C ARG A 99 24.64 -26.71 -4.19
N ILE A 100 24.31 -26.86 -2.92
CA ILE A 100 24.56 -28.09 -2.15
C ILE A 100 23.75 -29.27 -2.69
N THR A 101 22.56 -29.01 -3.24
CA THR A 101 21.65 -30.03 -3.79
C THR A 101 21.65 -30.00 -5.32
N CYS A 102 22.74 -29.53 -5.94
CA CYS A 102 22.82 -29.42 -7.38
C CYS A 102 22.99 -30.81 -7.99
N PRO A 103 22.13 -31.22 -8.94
CA PRO A 103 22.22 -32.55 -9.56
C PRO A 103 23.40 -32.68 -10.53
N THR A 104 24.09 -31.58 -10.83
CA THR A 104 25.24 -31.49 -11.74
C THR A 104 26.57 -31.33 -11.01
N LEU A 105 26.55 -31.33 -9.66
CA LEU A 105 27.73 -31.35 -8.80
C LEU A 105 28.06 -32.77 -8.33
#